data_AF-D3FRJ6-F1
#
_entry.id   AF-D3FRJ6-F1
#
_cell.length_a   1.000
_cell.length_b   1.000
_cell.length_c   1.000
_cell.angle_alpha   90.00
_cell.angle_beta   90.00
_cell.angle_gamma   90.00
#
_symmetry.space_group_name_H-M   'P 1'
#
loop_
_entity.id
_entity.type
_entity.pdbx_description
1 polymer ?
#
loop_
_entity_poly.entity_id
_entity_poly.type
_entity_poly.pdbx_seq_one_letter_code
_entity_poly.pdbx_strand_id
1 'polypeptide(L)'
;MKKKVWISLSGIITMVIVASVYYNYFSNPSEFLSEGELIDIINEPQYGFDSLEILDTIYLDDKHVFVPFAQDQIYGTSFWKWEKRNWEMKGFNTRADPYLWQLDPNDPNTFYVTWNLDPANDLSQIDLYLINRRGFRSSNYYQTNTYTPGVQLRHQIETNLDEASYGVERLPKEWITFLETYLEVEGAKSTDDFFSTHFHVSSLSYGWIPRDHNGLLKDLNITNGYSSRYGRFYGESILRISDDELE
;
A
#
# COMPACT_ATOMS: atom_id res chain seq x y z
N MET A 1 -44.73 36.59 6.29
CA MET A 1 -43.89 36.16 7.43
C MET A 1 -43.35 34.73 7.28
N LYS A 2 -44.18 33.73 6.93
CA LYS A 2 -43.74 32.33 6.79
C LYS A 2 -42.50 32.11 5.88
N LYS A 3 -42.45 32.73 4.70
CA LYS A 3 -41.30 32.58 3.77
C LYS A 3 -39.94 33.03 4.34
N LYS A 4 -39.90 34.11 5.14
CA LYS A 4 -38.65 34.60 5.77
C LYS A 4 -38.16 33.65 6.86
N VAL A 5 -39.08 33.05 7.63
CA VAL A 5 -38.76 32.03 8.64
C VAL A 5 -38.19 30.76 7.98
N TRP A 6 -38.78 30.31 6.87
CA TRP A 6 -38.27 29.14 6.12
C TRP A 6 -36.89 29.38 5.50
N ILE A 7 -36.62 30.60 5.00
CA ILE A 7 -35.29 30.96 4.48
C ILE A 7 -34.24 30.99 5.60
N SER A 8 -34.56 31.60 6.76
CA SER A 8 -33.66 31.59 7.92
C SER A 8 -33.41 30.18 8.46
N LEU A 9 -34.45 29.34 8.54
CA LEU A 9 -34.33 27.95 8.98
C LEU A 9 -33.47 27.12 8.02
N SER A 10 -33.67 27.29 6.71
CA SER A 10 -32.83 26.67 5.69
C SER A 10 -31.36 27.10 5.82
N GLY A 11 -31.08 28.37 6.08
CA GLY A 11 -29.72 28.86 6.29
C GLY A 11 -29.03 28.20 7.48
N ILE A 12 -29.74 28.05 8.60
CA ILE A 12 -29.22 27.37 9.81
C ILE A 12 -28.94 25.90 9.53
N ILE A 13 -29.87 25.20 8.87
CA ILE A 13 -29.69 23.78 8.53
C ILE A 13 -28.47 23.61 7.62
N THR A 14 -28.33 24.43 6.58
CA THR A 14 -27.15 24.39 5.71
C THR A 14 -25.86 24.64 6.50
N MET A 15 -25.86 25.62 7.41
CA MET A 15 -24.69 25.93 8.23
C MET A 15 -24.31 24.75 9.15
N VAL A 16 -25.29 24.06 9.75
CA VAL A 16 -25.06 22.86 10.57
C VAL A 16 -24.51 21.71 9.72
N ILE A 17 -25.03 21.52 8.51
CA ILE A 17 -24.51 20.49 7.58
C ILE A 17 -23.07 20.78 7.21
N VAL A 18 -22.75 22.02 6.82
CA VAL A 18 -21.38 22.43 6.47
C VAL A 18 -20.44 22.25 7.65
N ALA A 19 -20.85 22.67 8.86
CA ALA A 19 -20.05 22.51 10.07
C ALA A 19 -19.82 21.03 10.41
N SER A 20 -20.85 20.18 10.27
CA SER A 20 -20.74 18.74 10.50
C SER A 20 -19.81 18.06 9.49
N VAL A 21 -19.92 18.40 8.20
CA VAL A 21 -19.01 17.90 7.17
C VAL A 21 -17.59 18.37 7.44
N TYR A 22 -17.39 19.66 7.74
CA TYR A 22 -16.08 20.20 8.06
C TYR A 22 -15.43 19.47 9.25
N TYR A 23 -16.18 19.31 10.33
CA TYR A 23 -15.70 18.67 11.54
C TYR A 23 -15.33 17.19 11.34
N ASN A 24 -16.09 16.44 10.55
CA ASN A 24 -15.81 15.01 10.33
C ASN A 24 -14.65 14.75 9.36
N TYR A 25 -14.39 15.64 8.40
CA TYR A 25 -13.38 15.43 7.35
C TYR A 25 -12.06 16.19 7.57
N PHE A 26 -12.09 17.33 8.27
CA PHE A 26 -10.92 18.20 8.45
C PHE A 26 -10.38 18.23 9.88
N SER A 27 -10.88 17.37 10.77
CA SER A 27 -10.29 17.21 12.10
C SER A 27 -8.91 16.55 12.00
N ASN A 28 -7.96 17.11 12.75
CA ASN A 28 -6.64 16.52 12.90
C ASN A 28 -6.73 15.14 13.56
N PRO A 29 -5.77 14.25 13.26
CA PRO A 29 -5.56 13.00 13.97
C PRO A 29 -5.52 13.18 15.48
N SER A 30 -6.22 12.31 16.21
CA SER A 30 -5.93 12.12 17.63
C SER A 30 -4.63 11.36 17.79
N GLU A 31 -4.17 11.22 19.04
CA GLU A 31 -3.15 10.24 19.39
C GLU A 31 -3.51 8.87 18.80
N PHE A 32 -2.47 8.16 18.35
CA PHE A 32 -2.63 6.81 17.83
C PHE A 32 -3.02 5.83 18.95
N LEU A 33 -3.52 4.68 18.55
CA LEU A 33 -3.97 3.63 19.45
C LEU A 33 -2.82 3.14 20.33
N SER A 34 -3.15 2.78 21.57
CA SER A 34 -2.22 2.11 22.45
C SER A 34 -1.94 0.68 22.00
N GLU A 35 -0.83 0.10 22.46
CA GLU A 35 -0.45 -1.28 22.14
C GLU A 35 -1.55 -2.29 22.48
N GLY A 36 -2.20 -2.16 23.64
CA GLY A 36 -3.31 -3.02 24.04
C GLY A 36 -4.51 -2.93 23.09
N GLU A 37 -4.86 -1.72 22.63
CA GLU A 37 -5.93 -1.52 21.65
C GLU A 37 -5.57 -2.11 20.28
N LEU A 38 -4.31 -1.98 19.85
CA LEU A 38 -3.82 -2.62 18.63
C LEU A 38 -3.96 -4.14 18.70
N ILE A 39 -3.50 -4.73 19.81
CA ILE A 39 -3.61 -6.17 20.04
C ILE A 39 -5.07 -6.61 20.02
N ASP A 40 -5.96 -5.91 20.72
CA ASP A 40 -7.39 -6.27 20.76
C ASP A 40 -8.06 -6.23 19.37
N ILE A 41 -7.71 -5.24 18.54
CA ILE A 41 -8.28 -5.09 17.19
C ILE A 41 -7.69 -6.11 16.22
N ILE A 42 -6.37 -6.35 16.28
CA ILE A 42 -5.70 -7.31 15.38
C ILE A 42 -6.07 -8.75 15.78
N ASN A 43 -6.22 -9.04 17.08
CA ASN A 43 -6.60 -10.35 17.60
C ASN A 43 -8.11 -10.60 17.59
N GLU A 44 -8.92 -9.71 17.00
CA GLU A 44 -10.38 -9.86 16.96
C GLU A 44 -10.74 -11.31 16.54
N PRO A 45 -11.71 -11.99 17.20
CA PRO A 45 -11.82 -13.46 17.28
C PRO A 45 -11.85 -14.26 15.98
N GLN A 46 -11.96 -13.59 14.84
CA GLN A 46 -11.82 -14.17 13.50
C GLN A 46 -10.38 -14.59 13.15
N TYR A 47 -9.35 -14.08 13.84
CA TYR A 47 -7.94 -14.36 13.53
C TYR A 47 -7.24 -15.32 14.51
N GLY A 48 -7.69 -15.38 15.77
CA GLY A 48 -7.32 -16.44 16.71
C GLY A 48 -5.85 -16.42 17.17
N PHE A 49 -5.27 -15.23 17.33
CA PHE A 49 -3.90 -15.07 17.80
C PHE A 49 -3.85 -15.04 19.34
N ASP A 50 -3.15 -15.99 19.96
CA ASP A 50 -3.06 -16.13 21.44
C ASP A 50 -1.94 -15.27 22.06
N SER A 51 -0.98 -14.80 21.26
CA SER A 51 0.31 -14.24 21.72
C SER A 51 0.89 -13.16 20.77
N LEU A 52 0.04 -12.27 20.26
CA LEU A 52 0.48 -11.22 19.33
C LEU A 52 1.33 -10.16 20.03
N GLU A 53 2.51 -9.87 19.46
CA GLU A 53 3.46 -8.85 19.88
C GLU A 53 3.51 -7.73 18.83
N ILE A 54 3.35 -6.48 19.27
CA ILE A 54 3.55 -5.31 18.40
C ILE A 54 5.05 -4.99 18.38
N LEU A 55 5.65 -5.00 17.19
CA LEU A 55 7.09 -4.79 17.05
C LEU A 55 7.45 -3.30 17.00
N ASP A 56 6.60 -2.48 16.36
CA ASP A 56 6.78 -1.03 16.27
C ASP A 56 5.50 -0.29 15.84
N THR A 57 5.53 1.04 15.90
CA THR A 57 4.52 1.94 15.33
C THR A 57 5.21 2.99 14.45
N ILE A 58 5.15 2.79 13.13
CA ILE A 58 5.83 3.64 12.15
C ILE A 58 4.83 4.60 11.50
N TYR A 59 5.00 5.89 11.78
CA TYR A 59 4.20 6.96 11.16
C TYR A 59 4.74 7.28 9.77
N LEU A 60 3.93 7.06 8.73
CA LEU A 60 4.30 7.40 7.34
C LEU A 60 3.99 8.87 7.03
N ASP A 61 2.90 9.35 7.62
CA ASP A 61 2.49 10.75 7.71
C ASP A 61 1.57 10.92 8.93
N ASP A 62 0.92 12.08 9.06
CA ASP A 62 0.03 12.36 10.18
C ASP A 62 -1.20 11.41 10.25
N LYS A 63 -1.62 10.84 9.11
CA LYS A 63 -2.87 10.09 8.93
C LYS A 63 -2.67 8.62 8.59
N HIS A 64 -1.45 8.13 8.43
CA HIS A 64 -1.15 6.77 8.03
C HIS A 64 -0.06 6.17 8.90
N VAL A 65 -0.37 5.02 9.49
CA VAL A 65 0.52 4.31 10.39
C VAL A 65 0.66 2.87 9.94
N PHE A 66 1.91 2.42 9.87
CA PHE A 66 2.29 1.04 9.61
C PHE A 66 2.71 0.39 10.92
N VAL A 67 2.13 -0.77 11.21
CA VAL A 67 2.37 -1.50 12.47
C VAL A 67 2.78 -2.94 12.14
N PRO A 68 4.08 -3.27 12.20
CA PRO A 68 4.55 -4.65 12.15
C PRO A 68 4.26 -5.36 13.47
N PHE A 69 3.88 -6.63 13.38
CA PHE A 69 3.61 -7.48 14.53
C PHE A 69 4.18 -8.88 14.31
N ALA A 70 4.46 -9.59 15.41
CA ALA A 70 4.88 -10.97 15.38
C ALA A 70 3.94 -11.82 16.22
N GLN A 71 3.77 -13.08 15.83
CA GLN A 71 3.15 -14.10 16.66
C GLN A 71 3.73 -15.46 16.30
N ASP A 72 4.42 -16.09 17.26
CA ASP A 72 5.15 -17.35 17.05
C ASP A 72 6.07 -17.31 15.82
N GLN A 73 5.67 -17.92 14.70
CA GLN A 73 6.40 -17.95 13.42
C GLN A 73 5.74 -17.10 12.32
N ILE A 74 4.79 -16.24 12.69
CA ILE A 74 4.08 -15.36 11.78
C ILE A 74 4.60 -13.95 11.98
N TYR A 75 5.16 -13.39 10.90
CA TYR A 75 5.57 -11.99 10.84
C TYR A 75 4.57 -11.25 9.96
N GLY A 76 3.77 -10.42 10.61
CA GLY A 76 2.64 -9.73 10.00
C GLY A 76 2.79 -8.22 9.99
N THR A 77 1.92 -7.58 9.24
CA THR A 77 1.86 -6.13 9.11
C THR A 77 0.41 -5.68 9.11
N SER A 78 0.11 -4.57 9.76
CA SER A 78 -1.20 -3.92 9.71
C SER A 78 -1.05 -2.46 9.26
N PHE A 79 -2.07 -1.99 8.55
CA PHE A 79 -2.08 -0.69 7.89
C PHE A 79 -3.24 0.14 8.41
N TRP A 80 -2.95 1.30 8.96
CA TRP A 80 -3.91 2.13 9.67
C TRP A 80 -4.06 3.48 9.03
N LYS A 81 -5.30 3.96 8.97
CA LYS A 81 -5.62 5.28 8.44
C LYS A 81 -6.53 6.05 9.37
N TRP A 82 -6.19 7.30 9.61
CA TRP A 82 -7.07 8.26 10.25
C TRP A 82 -8.14 8.72 9.27
N GLU A 83 -9.38 8.33 9.52
CA GLU A 83 -10.52 8.73 8.71
C GLU A 83 -11.74 8.91 9.60
N LYS A 84 -12.61 9.89 9.30
CA LYS A 84 -13.85 10.16 10.07
C LYS A 84 -13.63 10.23 11.59
N ARG A 85 -12.49 10.80 12.00
CA ARG A 85 -12.11 11.04 13.40
C ARG A 85 -11.73 9.80 14.22
N ASN A 86 -11.42 8.68 13.58
CA ASN A 86 -10.90 7.50 14.26
C ASN A 86 -9.76 6.88 13.43
N TRP A 87 -8.89 6.15 14.13
CA TRP A 87 -7.93 5.26 13.49
C TRP A 87 -8.65 3.98 13.09
N GLU A 88 -8.62 3.67 11.80
CA GLU A 88 -9.22 2.46 11.25
C GLU A 88 -8.14 1.59 10.62
N MET A 89 -8.13 0.29 10.96
CA MET A 89 -7.30 -0.68 10.25
C MET A 89 -7.88 -0.88 8.84
N LYS A 90 -7.10 -0.52 7.83
CA LYS A 90 -7.47 -0.61 6.41
C LYS A 90 -6.97 -1.89 5.76
N GLY A 91 -6.05 -2.59 6.39
CA GLY A 91 -5.66 -3.92 5.95
C GLY A 91 -4.64 -4.54 6.89
N PHE A 92 -4.41 -5.83 6.69
CA PHE A 92 -3.29 -6.53 7.30
C PHE A 92 -2.82 -7.65 6.39
N ASN A 93 -1.59 -8.10 6.60
CA ASN A 93 -0.95 -9.17 5.87
C ASN A 93 -0.13 -10.02 6.85
N THR A 94 -0.23 -11.35 6.75
CA THR A 94 0.54 -12.31 7.56
C THR A 94 1.51 -13.16 6.73
N ARG A 95 1.65 -12.86 5.43
CA ARG A 95 2.53 -13.62 4.52
C ARG A 95 4.00 -13.26 4.60
N ALA A 96 4.39 -12.30 5.46
CA ALA A 96 5.77 -11.84 5.58
C ALA A 96 6.42 -11.48 4.23
N ASP A 97 5.65 -10.97 3.26
CA ASP A 97 6.16 -10.53 1.95
C ASP A 97 6.22 -8.99 1.90
N PRO A 98 7.19 -8.41 1.18
CA PRO A 98 7.17 -6.99 0.85
C PRO A 98 5.86 -6.59 0.16
N TYR A 99 5.37 -5.42 0.55
CA TYR A 99 4.05 -4.95 0.18
C TYR A 99 4.09 -3.48 -0.17
N LEU A 100 3.54 -3.13 -1.34
CA LEU A 100 3.44 -1.75 -1.78
C LEU A 100 2.15 -1.15 -1.22
N TRP A 101 2.28 -0.08 -0.43
CA TRP A 101 1.17 0.71 0.05
C TRP A 101 1.17 2.10 -0.60
N GLN A 102 0.11 2.41 -1.33
CA GLN A 102 -0.11 3.68 -2.00
C GLN A 102 -1.05 4.53 -1.14
N LEU A 103 -0.53 5.55 -0.44
CA LEU A 103 -1.38 6.37 0.43
C LEU A 103 -2.36 7.24 -0.39
N ASP A 104 -1.90 7.77 -1.52
CA ASP A 104 -2.71 8.33 -2.60
C ASP A 104 -2.28 7.71 -3.94
N PRO A 105 -3.10 6.86 -4.59
CA PRO A 105 -2.73 6.16 -5.83
C PRO A 105 -2.43 7.09 -7.02
N ASN A 106 -2.75 8.39 -6.93
CA ASN A 106 -2.44 9.36 -7.97
C ASN A 106 -1.12 10.11 -7.74
N ASP A 107 -0.48 9.93 -6.57
CA ASP A 107 0.80 10.55 -6.24
C ASP A 107 1.84 9.49 -5.84
N PRO A 108 2.71 9.07 -6.78
CA PRO A 108 3.77 8.11 -6.51
C PRO A 108 4.74 8.50 -5.38
N ASN A 109 4.85 9.78 -5.01
CA ASN A 109 5.67 10.21 -3.88
C ASN A 109 5.13 9.73 -2.52
N THR A 110 3.86 9.31 -2.49
CA THR A 110 3.20 8.76 -1.32
C THR A 110 3.23 7.23 -1.27
N PHE A 111 4.00 6.60 -2.15
CA PHE A 111 4.10 5.14 -2.22
C PHE A 111 5.23 4.65 -1.33
N TYR A 112 4.92 3.63 -0.54
CA TYR A 112 5.85 3.00 0.38
C TYR A 112 5.91 1.50 0.14
N VAL A 113 7.12 0.95 0.14
CA VAL A 113 7.35 -0.49 0.28
C VAL A 113 7.50 -0.77 1.75
N THR A 114 6.76 -1.76 2.23
CA THR A 114 6.73 -2.17 3.63
C THR A 114 7.04 -3.66 3.72
N TRP A 115 7.74 -4.08 4.76
CA TRP A 115 8.03 -5.49 4.99
C TRP A 115 8.08 -5.81 6.48
N ASN A 116 7.84 -7.07 6.80
CA ASN A 116 8.15 -7.70 8.09
C ASN A 116 8.50 -9.16 7.80
N LEU A 117 9.79 -9.47 7.79
CA LEU A 117 10.37 -10.74 7.35
C LEU A 117 10.88 -11.51 8.57
N ASP A 118 10.65 -12.82 8.63
CA ASP A 118 11.18 -13.66 9.70
C ASP A 118 12.72 -13.58 9.75
N PRO A 119 13.35 -13.12 10.85
CA PRO A 119 14.79 -13.06 11.02
C PRO A 119 15.49 -14.42 10.83
N ALA A 120 14.80 -15.54 11.04
CA ALA A 120 15.34 -16.87 10.80
C ALA A 120 15.70 -17.13 9.33
N ASN A 121 15.20 -16.32 8.40
CA ASN A 121 15.55 -16.41 6.99
C ASN A 121 16.95 -15.86 6.66
N ASP A 122 17.61 -15.14 7.58
CA ASP A 122 19.01 -14.69 7.43
C ASP A 122 19.24 -13.98 6.08
N LEU A 123 18.37 -13.00 5.81
CA LEU A 123 18.47 -12.12 4.64
C LEU A 123 19.28 -10.89 4.98
N SER A 124 20.16 -10.53 4.07
CA SER A 124 20.89 -9.26 4.14
C SER A 124 20.35 -8.23 3.16
N GLN A 125 19.53 -8.66 2.19
CA GLN A 125 19.14 -7.80 1.08
C GLN A 125 17.78 -8.19 0.47
N ILE A 126 17.02 -7.17 0.10
CA ILE A 126 15.84 -7.26 -0.75
C ILE A 126 16.14 -6.49 -2.04
N ASP A 127 16.12 -7.18 -3.18
CA ASP A 127 16.06 -6.49 -4.47
C ASP A 127 14.61 -6.31 -4.87
N LEU A 128 14.22 -5.06 -5.11
CA LEU A 128 12.92 -4.69 -5.63
C LEU A 128 13.01 -4.33 -7.10
N TYR A 129 11.97 -4.65 -7.85
CA TYR A 129 11.87 -4.40 -9.28
C TYR A 129 10.55 -3.75 -9.64
N LEU A 130 10.62 -2.69 -10.45
CA LEU A 130 9.50 -2.14 -11.18
C LEU A 130 9.58 -2.63 -12.61
N ILE A 131 8.60 -3.42 -13.03
CA ILE A 131 8.61 -4.10 -14.32
C ILE A 131 7.40 -3.65 -15.11
N ASN A 132 7.63 -2.94 -16.21
CA ASN A 132 6.66 -2.69 -17.26
C ASN A 132 6.95 -3.62 -18.43
N ARG A 133 6.11 -4.64 -18.65
CA ARG A 133 6.34 -5.60 -19.73
C ARG A 133 6.14 -4.96 -21.11
N ARG A 134 7.02 -5.30 -22.05
CA ARG A 134 6.89 -4.86 -23.44
C ARG A 134 5.59 -5.39 -24.03
N GLY A 135 4.85 -4.53 -24.72
CA GLY A 135 3.59 -4.88 -25.35
C GLY A 135 3.49 -4.37 -26.78
N PHE A 136 2.88 -5.17 -27.65
CA PHE A 136 2.46 -4.70 -28.98
C PHE A 136 1.01 -5.08 -29.19
N ARG A 137 0.16 -4.08 -29.46
CA ARG A 137 -1.25 -4.28 -29.78
C ARG A 137 -1.51 -3.73 -31.17
N SER A 138 -2.02 -4.59 -32.05
CA SER A 138 -2.52 -4.18 -33.36
C SER A 138 -4.02 -4.43 -33.43
N SER A 139 -4.77 -3.40 -33.81
CA SER A 139 -6.22 -3.52 -34.07
C SER A 139 -6.50 -3.29 -35.54
N ASN A 140 -6.95 -4.34 -36.23
CA ASN A 140 -7.41 -4.23 -37.61
C ASN A 140 -8.67 -3.35 -37.75
N TYR A 141 -9.49 -3.27 -36.69
CA TYR A 141 -10.74 -2.52 -36.69
C TYR A 141 -10.51 -1.00 -36.57
N TYR A 142 -9.57 -0.58 -35.73
CA TYR A 142 -9.23 0.84 -35.52
C TYR A 142 -7.98 1.28 -36.31
N GLN A 143 -7.34 0.38 -37.05
CA GLN A 143 -6.06 0.60 -37.76
C GLN A 143 -4.97 1.24 -36.88
N THR A 144 -5.00 0.94 -35.58
CA THR A 144 -4.06 1.47 -34.61
C THR A 144 -3.08 0.39 -34.19
N ASN A 145 -1.78 0.73 -34.27
CA ASN A 145 -0.70 -0.04 -33.69
C ASN A 145 -0.20 0.70 -32.46
N THR A 146 -0.27 0.06 -31.30
CA THR A 146 0.24 0.61 -30.04
C THR A 146 1.42 -0.23 -29.60
N TYR A 147 2.55 0.42 -29.35
CA TYR A 147 3.74 -0.19 -28.79
C TYR A 147 3.95 0.35 -27.37
N THR A 148 4.19 -0.56 -26.43
CA THR A 148 4.55 -0.25 -25.05
C THR A 148 5.99 -0.70 -24.84
N PRO A 149 6.93 0.23 -24.56
CA PRO A 149 8.31 -0.14 -24.29
C PRO A 149 8.44 -0.92 -22.98
N GLY A 150 9.35 -1.89 -22.96
CA GLY A 150 9.72 -2.60 -21.74
C GLY A 150 10.57 -1.71 -20.83
N VAL A 151 10.27 -1.69 -19.53
CA VAL A 151 11.08 -0.98 -18.51
C VAL A 151 11.27 -1.91 -17.33
N GLN A 152 12.50 -1.99 -16.84
CA GLN A 152 12.86 -2.76 -15.65
C GLN A 152 13.80 -1.91 -14.80
N LEU A 153 13.31 -1.42 -13.67
CA LEU A 153 14.10 -0.62 -12.73
C LEU A 153 14.34 -1.44 -11.47
N ARG A 154 15.60 -1.54 -11.03
CA ARG A 154 15.98 -2.24 -9.79
C ARG A 154 16.20 -1.22 -8.69
N HIS A 155 15.80 -1.58 -7.47
CA HIS A 155 16.17 -0.89 -6.25
C HIS A 155 16.62 -1.91 -5.22
N GLN A 156 17.69 -1.63 -4.49
CA GLN A 156 18.28 -2.55 -3.52
C GLN A 156 18.09 -1.98 -2.12
N ILE A 157 17.53 -2.79 -1.23
CA ILE A 157 17.40 -2.49 0.20
C ILE A 157 18.34 -3.42 0.95
N GLU A 158 19.29 -2.84 1.69
CA GLU A 158 20.08 -3.58 2.66
C GLU A 158 19.23 -3.78 3.92
N THR A 159 18.96 -5.04 4.28
CA THR A 159 18.20 -5.38 5.48
C THR A 159 19.15 -5.85 6.55
N ASN A 160 19.22 -5.12 7.67
CA ASN A 160 19.84 -5.64 8.87
C ASN A 160 18.78 -6.35 9.71
N LEU A 161 18.41 -7.58 9.31
CA LEU A 161 17.38 -8.35 10.03
C LEU A 161 17.78 -8.69 11.47
N ASP A 162 19.08 -8.64 11.80
CA ASP A 162 19.58 -8.81 13.17
C ASP A 162 19.15 -7.63 14.08
N GLU A 163 18.90 -6.45 13.51
CA GLU A 163 18.43 -5.26 14.23
C GLU A 163 16.91 -5.10 14.18
N ALA A 164 16.29 -5.32 13.02
CA ALA A 164 14.84 -5.24 12.87
C ALA A 164 14.33 -6.15 11.75
N SER A 165 13.32 -6.97 12.06
CA SER A 165 12.63 -7.85 11.11
C SER A 165 11.81 -7.09 10.07
N TYR A 166 11.53 -5.81 10.31
CA TYR A 166 10.60 -4.99 9.56
C TYR A 166 11.24 -3.71 9.04
N GLY A 167 10.55 -3.09 8.10
CA GLY A 167 10.95 -1.78 7.62
C GLY A 167 9.97 -1.17 6.64
N VAL A 168 10.21 0.10 6.38
CA VAL A 168 9.44 0.89 5.43
C VAL A 168 10.40 1.76 4.63
N GLU A 169 10.22 1.79 3.31
CA GLU A 169 10.98 2.66 2.44
C GLU A 169 10.06 3.33 1.42
N ARG A 170 10.33 4.61 1.12
CA ARG A 170 9.67 5.29 0.00
C ARG A 170 10.22 4.76 -1.31
N LEU A 171 9.41 4.87 -2.37
CA LEU A 171 9.92 4.56 -3.70
C LEU A 171 11.14 5.41 -4.06
N PRO A 172 12.15 4.83 -4.73
CA PRO A 172 13.30 5.58 -5.19
C PRO A 172 12.86 6.61 -6.24
N LYS A 173 13.58 7.73 -6.30
CA LYS A 173 13.23 8.86 -7.16
C LYS A 173 13.05 8.47 -8.64
N GLU A 174 13.86 7.53 -9.13
CA GLU A 174 13.78 7.03 -10.50
C GLU A 174 12.43 6.35 -10.80
N TRP A 175 11.91 5.56 -9.86
CA TRP A 175 10.61 4.92 -9.99
C TRP A 175 9.50 5.96 -9.94
N ILE A 176 9.57 6.91 -9.01
CA ILE A 176 8.59 8.01 -8.90
C ILE A 176 8.51 8.78 -10.23
N THR A 177 9.64 9.20 -10.79
CA THR A 177 9.67 9.92 -12.07
C THR A 177 9.09 9.10 -13.22
N PHE A 178 9.39 7.80 -13.27
CA PHE A 178 8.80 6.90 -14.25
C PHE A 178 7.28 6.77 -14.07
N LEU A 179 6.81 6.57 -12.85
CA LEU A 179 5.39 6.42 -12.52
C LEU A 179 4.59 7.70 -12.80
N GLU A 180 5.12 8.88 -12.46
CA GLU A 180 4.49 10.16 -12.77
C GLU A 180 4.24 10.30 -14.29
N THR A 181 5.27 10.00 -15.10
CA THR A 181 5.17 10.03 -16.56
C THR A 181 4.20 8.97 -17.09
N TYR A 182 4.25 7.76 -16.50
CA TYR A 182 3.38 6.65 -16.89
C TYR A 182 1.91 6.95 -16.62
N LEU A 183 1.59 7.47 -15.44
CA LEU A 183 0.23 7.84 -15.04
C LEU A 183 -0.32 8.99 -15.88
N GLU A 184 0.49 9.99 -16.23
CA GLU A 184 0.09 11.08 -17.13
C GLU A 184 -0.28 10.54 -18.53
N VAL A 185 0.57 9.66 -19.10
CA VAL A 185 0.36 9.09 -20.43
C VAL A 185 -0.84 8.13 -20.44
N GLU A 186 -1.00 7.28 -19.43
CA GLU A 186 -2.15 6.37 -19.34
C GLU A 186 -3.46 7.14 -19.09
N GLY A 187 -3.45 8.16 -18.24
CA GLY A 187 -4.60 9.04 -18.02
C GLY A 187 -5.04 9.78 -19.28
N ALA A 188 -4.09 10.22 -20.13
CA ALA A 188 -4.40 10.85 -21.41
C ALA A 188 -5.01 9.89 -22.44
N LYS A 189 -4.78 8.57 -22.32
CA LYS A 189 -5.35 7.55 -23.22
C LYS A 189 -6.76 7.11 -22.81
N SER A 190 -7.15 7.25 -21.55
CA SER A 190 -8.48 6.85 -21.08
C SER A 190 -9.52 7.93 -21.37
N THR A 191 -10.22 7.84 -22.50
CA THR A 191 -11.29 8.78 -22.88
C THR A 191 -12.68 8.44 -22.34
N ASP A 192 -12.85 7.45 -21.45
CA ASP A 192 -14.15 7.13 -20.84
C ASP A 192 -14.08 6.89 -19.31
N ASP A 193 -14.82 7.73 -18.59
CA ASP A 193 -14.58 8.23 -17.23
C ASP A 193 -15.29 7.40 -16.12
N PHE A 194 -15.29 6.07 -16.21
CA PHE A 194 -15.88 5.24 -15.12
C PHE A 194 -15.32 3.82 -15.02
N PHE A 195 -14.94 3.21 -16.14
CA PHE A 195 -14.47 1.82 -16.18
C PHE A 195 -12.93 1.69 -16.23
N SER A 196 -12.22 2.73 -16.66
CA SER A 196 -10.74 2.73 -16.74
C SER A 196 -10.07 2.68 -15.36
N THR A 197 -10.66 3.30 -14.34
CA THR A 197 -10.17 3.28 -12.95
C THR A 197 -10.31 1.92 -12.27
N HIS A 198 -11.17 1.03 -12.76
CA HIS A 198 -11.40 -0.30 -12.17
C HIS A 198 -10.67 -1.43 -12.92
N PHE A 199 -10.24 -1.19 -14.16
CA PHE A 199 -9.54 -2.15 -14.99
C PHE A 199 -8.29 -1.52 -15.62
N HIS A 200 -7.35 -1.10 -14.77
CA HIS A 200 -5.99 -0.87 -15.24
C HIS A 200 -5.44 -2.24 -15.68
N VAL A 201 -5.45 -2.52 -16.98
CA VAL A 201 -4.55 -3.52 -17.58
C VAL A 201 -3.16 -2.88 -17.61
N SER A 202 -2.66 -2.60 -16.41
CA SER A 202 -1.34 -2.09 -16.17
C SER A 202 -0.38 -3.24 -16.47
N SER A 203 0.44 -3.09 -17.52
CA SER A 203 1.60 -3.94 -17.75
C SER A 203 2.70 -3.74 -16.70
N LEU A 204 2.46 -2.83 -15.75
CA LEU A 204 3.29 -2.59 -14.59
C LEU A 204 3.04 -3.66 -13.52
N SER A 205 4.13 -4.23 -13.03
CA SER A 205 4.16 -5.16 -11.92
C SER A 205 5.35 -4.84 -11.03
N TYR A 206 5.22 -5.18 -9.75
CA TYR A 206 6.28 -5.04 -8.77
C TYR A 206 6.79 -6.44 -8.41
N GLY A 207 8.11 -6.61 -8.51
CA GLY A 207 8.79 -7.86 -8.21
C GLY A 207 9.79 -7.70 -7.06
N TRP A 208 10.09 -8.79 -6.36
CA TRP A 208 11.20 -8.80 -5.41
C TRP A 208 11.98 -10.11 -5.42
N ILE A 209 13.26 -10.03 -5.05
CA ILE A 209 14.17 -11.17 -4.90
C ILE A 209 14.85 -11.08 -3.52
N PRO A 210 14.65 -12.07 -2.63
CA PRO A 210 15.37 -12.16 -1.37
C PRO A 210 16.82 -12.62 -1.61
N ARG A 211 17.79 -11.95 -0.98
CA ARG A 211 19.20 -12.32 -1.06
C ARG A 211 19.85 -12.49 0.32
N ASP A 212 20.72 -13.49 0.40
CA ASP A 212 21.60 -13.71 1.55
C ASP A 212 22.81 -12.76 1.53
N HIS A 213 23.64 -12.85 2.57
CA HIS A 213 24.87 -12.08 2.74
C HIS A 213 25.93 -12.31 1.63
N ASN A 214 25.77 -13.32 0.78
CA ASN A 214 26.60 -13.56 -0.39
C ASN A 214 25.97 -13.02 -1.69
N GLY A 215 24.78 -12.41 -1.62
CA GLY A 215 24.02 -11.94 -2.76
C GLY A 215 23.30 -13.06 -3.54
N LEU A 216 23.23 -14.26 -2.97
CA LEU A 216 22.57 -15.41 -3.61
C LEU A 216 21.08 -15.44 -3.27
N LEU A 217 20.28 -15.94 -4.21
CA LEU A 217 18.84 -16.13 -4.01
C LEU A 217 18.63 -17.03 -2.79
N LYS A 218 17.84 -16.54 -1.82
CA LYS A 218 17.52 -17.27 -0.60
C LYS A 218 16.13 -17.88 -0.71
N ASP A 219 16.03 -19.16 -0.39
CA ASP A 219 14.73 -19.78 -0.16
C ASP A 219 14.20 -19.42 1.21
N LEU A 220 13.05 -18.77 1.22
CA LEU A 220 12.36 -18.32 2.41
C LEU A 220 11.45 -19.40 2.95
N ASN A 221 11.42 -19.52 4.28
CA ASN A 221 10.38 -20.28 4.95
C ASN A 221 9.13 -19.41 5.07
N ILE A 222 8.30 -19.41 4.03
CA ILE A 222 7.07 -18.61 4.00
C ILE A 222 5.91 -19.47 4.51
N THR A 223 5.32 -19.06 5.62
CA THR A 223 4.09 -19.63 6.14
C THR A 223 2.92 -19.21 5.25
N ASN A 224 1.95 -20.10 5.03
CA ASN A 224 0.71 -19.74 4.34
C ASN A 224 -0.02 -18.65 5.14
N GLY A 225 0.12 -17.40 4.71
CA GLY A 225 -0.54 -16.27 5.35
C GLY A 225 -1.86 -15.89 4.68
N TYR A 226 -2.65 -15.12 5.41
CA TYR A 226 -3.85 -14.44 4.98
C TYR A 226 -3.63 -12.92 4.94
N SER A 227 -4.31 -12.25 4.02
CA SER A 227 -4.35 -10.80 3.93
C SER A 227 -5.79 -10.33 3.82
N SER A 228 -6.13 -9.26 4.53
CA SER A 228 -7.44 -8.60 4.41
C SER A 228 -7.25 -7.13 4.06
N ARG A 229 -8.25 -6.57 3.38
CA ARG A 229 -8.32 -5.16 2.99
C ARG A 229 -9.72 -4.63 3.27
N TYR A 230 -9.81 -3.44 3.84
CA TYR A 230 -11.06 -2.81 4.25
C TYR A 230 -11.19 -1.42 3.62
N GLY A 231 -12.34 -1.17 3.00
CA GLY A 231 -12.65 0.14 2.42
C GLY A 231 -11.66 0.57 1.33
N ARG A 232 -11.30 1.86 1.33
CA ARG A 232 -10.33 2.43 0.38
C ARG A 232 -8.91 2.16 0.86
N PHE A 233 -8.40 0.99 0.50
CA PHE A 233 -7.01 0.58 0.73
C PHE A 233 -6.36 0.25 -0.61
N TYR A 234 -5.37 1.06 -1.01
CA TYR A 234 -4.62 0.90 -2.26
C TYR A 234 -3.29 0.24 -1.93
N GLY A 235 -3.32 -1.08 -1.87
CA GLY A 235 -2.14 -1.87 -1.60
C GLY A 235 -1.99 -3.00 -2.61
N GLU A 236 -0.76 -3.34 -2.95
CA GLU A 236 -0.43 -4.38 -3.91
C GLU A 236 0.70 -5.25 -3.36
N SER A 237 0.55 -6.57 -3.51
CA SER A 237 1.62 -7.50 -3.18
C SER A 237 2.75 -7.33 -4.18
N ILE A 238 3.98 -7.22 -3.69
CA ILE A 238 5.17 -7.29 -4.53
C ILE A 238 5.45 -8.77 -4.75
N LEU A 239 5.41 -9.22 -6.00
CA LEU A 239 5.50 -10.63 -6.32
C LEU A 239 6.94 -11.10 -6.16
N ARG A 240 7.15 -12.24 -5.49
CA ARG A 240 8.47 -12.88 -5.52
C ARG A 240 8.71 -13.35 -6.94
N ILE A 241 9.82 -12.92 -7.53
CA ILE A 241 10.25 -13.30 -8.88
C ILE A 241 11.59 -14.00 -8.81
N SER A 242 11.98 -14.66 -9.90
CA SER A 242 13.30 -15.25 -10.05
C SER A 242 14.16 -14.50 -11.07
N ASP A 243 15.49 -14.69 -11.01
CA ASP A 243 16.42 -14.00 -11.91
C ASP A 243 16.16 -14.35 -13.40
N ASP A 244 15.52 -15.48 -13.71
CA ASP A 244 15.12 -15.88 -15.07
C ASP A 244 13.84 -15.21 -15.60
N GLU A 245 13.06 -14.57 -14.73
CA GLU A 245 11.89 -13.77 -15.12
C GLU A 245 12.26 -12.32 -15.51
N LEU A 246 13.52 -11.93 -15.28
CA LEU A 246 14.07 -10.63 -15.66
C LEU A 246 14.55 -10.66 -17.11
N GLU A 247 14.24 -9.59 -17.88
CA GLU A 247 14.69 -9.41 -19.27
C GLU A 247 16.05 -8.69 -19.38
#